data_AF-A0A8J4UA45-F1
#
_entry.id   AF-A0A8J4UA45-F1
#
_cell.length_a   1.000
_cell.length_b   1.000
_cell.length_c   1.000
_cell.angle_alpha   90.00
_cell.angle_beta   90.00
_cell.angle_gamma   90.00
#
_symmetry.space_group_name_H-M   'P 1'
#
loop_
_entity.id
_entity.type
_entity.pdbx_description
1 polymer ?
#
loop_
_entity_poly.entity_id
_entity_poly.type
_entity_poly.pdbx_seq_one_letter_code
_entity_poly.pdbx_strand_id
1 'polypeptide(L)'
;MGKTPQKDKKDVTQEKPRGTSDVPVPLQTPNREPFNWEDYLKETSSVPAPPSCFRQSRIAPTNDFKVGMKVETYDPRNASSVCIATVMRLMGARLRLRLDGSDSTNDFWRLVDSSDIQPVGTCEKSGDMLQPPLGFRMNASSWPMFLLRTLNGAEIAPVSAFKK
;
A
#
# COMPACT_ATOMS: atom_id res chain seq x y z
N MET A 1 36.07 -83.60 -3.25
CA MET A 1 36.79 -83.31 -4.51
C MET A 1 35.86 -82.56 -5.44
N GLY A 2 36.33 -81.42 -5.98
CA GLY A 2 35.69 -80.63 -7.06
C GLY A 2 34.46 -79.80 -6.67
N LYS A 3 34.15 -78.64 -7.27
CA LYS A 3 34.91 -77.56 -7.91
C LYS A 3 33.86 -76.47 -8.23
N THR A 4 34.11 -75.23 -7.80
CA THR A 4 33.70 -73.94 -8.44
C THR A 4 32.21 -73.55 -8.60
N PRO A 5 31.91 -72.23 -8.77
CA PRO A 5 30.65 -71.59 -8.41
C PRO A 5 29.78 -71.22 -9.62
N GLN A 6 28.50 -70.92 -9.39
CA GLN A 6 27.67 -70.25 -10.40
C GLN A 6 26.77 -69.15 -9.82
N LYS A 7 26.68 -68.13 -10.66
CA LYS A 7 26.23 -66.76 -10.49
C LYS A 7 24.71 -66.58 -10.52
N ASP A 8 24.32 -65.47 -9.90
CA ASP A 8 23.27 -64.52 -10.31
C ASP A 8 21.81 -65.01 -10.43
N LYS A 9 20.99 -64.69 -9.42
CA LYS A 9 20.06 -63.54 -9.41
C LYS A 9 19.08 -63.72 -8.25
N LYS A 10 19.22 -62.90 -7.21
CA LYS A 10 18.17 -62.65 -6.22
C LYS A 10 17.70 -61.22 -6.36
N ASP A 11 16.42 -61.10 -6.65
CA ASP A 11 15.59 -59.95 -6.37
C ASP A 11 15.39 -59.88 -4.85
N VAL A 12 15.90 -58.84 -4.19
CA VAL A 12 15.51 -58.43 -2.83
C VAL A 12 15.75 -56.92 -2.67
N THR A 13 14.64 -56.21 -2.55
CA THR A 13 14.43 -54.87 -1.99
C THR A 13 15.27 -54.61 -0.72
N GLN A 14 15.94 -53.45 -0.59
CA GLN A 14 15.79 -52.52 0.54
C GLN A 14 16.75 -51.29 0.52
N GLU A 15 16.11 -50.14 0.78
CA GLU A 15 16.52 -48.90 1.50
C GLU A 15 17.71 -48.00 1.08
N LYS A 16 17.39 -46.71 0.86
CA LYS A 16 18.09 -45.50 1.39
C LYS A 16 17.42 -44.19 0.89
N PRO A 17 17.71 -42.99 1.43
CA PRO A 17 17.43 -42.47 2.76
C PRO A 17 16.62 -41.16 2.72
N ARG A 18 16.18 -40.70 3.89
CA ARG A 18 15.54 -39.40 4.15
C ARG A 18 16.48 -38.24 3.76
N GLY A 19 15.96 -37.24 3.03
CA GLY A 19 16.68 -36.00 2.70
C GLY A 19 15.74 -34.91 2.20
N THR A 20 15.38 -34.02 3.10
CA THR A 20 14.48 -32.86 2.99
C THR A 20 14.92 -31.81 1.97
N SER A 21 13.96 -31.17 1.31
CA SER A 21 14.02 -29.76 0.89
C SER A 21 12.59 -29.28 0.58
N ASP A 22 11.81 -29.02 1.62
CA ASP A 22 10.55 -28.28 1.51
C ASP A 22 10.89 -26.82 1.16
N VAL A 23 10.81 -26.49 -0.12
CA VAL A 23 10.79 -25.11 -0.58
C VAL A 23 9.36 -24.59 -0.33
N PRO A 24 9.16 -23.49 0.42
CA PRO A 24 7.82 -22.95 0.59
C PRO A 24 7.31 -22.43 -0.76
N VAL A 25 6.34 -23.13 -1.33
CA VAL A 25 5.53 -22.65 -2.45
C VAL A 25 4.89 -21.32 -2.01
N PRO A 26 4.95 -20.24 -2.81
CA PRO A 26 4.24 -19.01 -2.50
C PRO A 26 2.76 -19.34 -2.32
N LEU A 27 2.19 -18.96 -1.17
CA LEU A 27 0.77 -19.10 -0.88
C LEU A 27 -0.02 -18.45 -2.03
N GLN A 28 -0.56 -19.29 -2.91
CA GLN A 28 -1.55 -18.89 -3.88
C GLN A 28 -2.74 -18.37 -3.06
N THR A 29 -3.06 -17.10 -3.19
CA THR A 29 -4.33 -16.57 -2.70
C THR A 29 -5.43 -17.42 -3.32
N PRO A 30 -6.32 -18.06 -2.54
CA PRO A 30 -7.37 -18.88 -3.12
C PRO A 30 -8.17 -18.02 -4.09
N ASN A 31 -8.50 -18.61 -5.24
CA ASN A 31 -9.32 -18.03 -6.29
C ASN A 31 -10.71 -17.68 -5.70
N ARG A 32 -10.79 -16.55 -5.00
CA ARG A 32 -12.02 -16.02 -4.45
C ARG A 32 -12.70 -15.25 -5.57
N GLU A 33 -13.79 -15.81 -6.07
CA GLU A 33 -14.79 -15.10 -6.87
C GLU A 33 -15.04 -13.71 -6.24
N PRO A 34 -15.20 -12.66 -7.06
CA PRO A 34 -15.53 -11.33 -6.55
C PRO A 34 -16.82 -11.38 -5.73
N PHE A 35 -16.89 -10.56 -4.68
CA PHE A 35 -18.08 -10.49 -3.84
C PHE A 35 -19.28 -9.96 -4.65
N ASN A 36 -20.38 -10.71 -4.65
CA ASN A 36 -21.63 -10.33 -5.31
C ASN A 36 -22.56 -9.63 -4.31
N TRP A 37 -22.82 -8.34 -4.52
CA TRP A 37 -23.69 -7.55 -3.64
C TRP A 37 -25.16 -7.90 -3.80
N GLU A 38 -25.60 -8.20 -5.02
CA GLU A 38 -26.99 -8.56 -5.33
C GLU A 38 -27.42 -9.83 -4.58
N ASP A 39 -26.58 -10.86 -4.60
CA ASP A 39 -26.83 -12.11 -3.88
C ASP A 39 -26.87 -11.89 -2.37
N TYR A 40 -25.91 -11.12 -1.82
CA TYR A 40 -25.83 -10.82 -0.39
C TYR A 40 -27.04 -10.03 0.11
N LEU A 41 -27.47 -9.01 -0.62
CA LEU A 41 -28.63 -8.20 -0.25
C LEU A 41 -29.92 -9.02 -0.27
N LYS A 42 -30.05 -9.94 -1.24
CA LYS A 42 -31.17 -10.88 -1.32
C LYS A 42 -31.18 -11.86 -0.14
N GLU A 43 -30.04 -12.49 0.15
CA GLU A 43 -29.89 -13.45 1.26
C GLU A 43 -30.19 -12.81 2.61
N THR A 44 -29.72 -11.59 2.82
CA THR A 44 -29.88 -10.85 4.09
C THR A 44 -31.16 -10.03 4.17
N SER A 45 -32.01 -10.04 3.13
CA SER A 45 -33.21 -9.19 3.02
C SER A 45 -32.92 -7.71 3.33
N SER A 46 -31.76 -7.23 2.88
CA SER A 46 -31.26 -5.88 3.15
C SER A 46 -31.40 -4.97 1.93
N VAL A 47 -31.41 -3.66 2.17
CA VAL A 47 -31.49 -2.63 1.11
C VAL A 47 -30.23 -1.76 1.18
N PRO A 48 -29.51 -1.55 0.07
CA PRO A 48 -28.34 -0.70 0.06
C PRO A 48 -28.73 0.76 0.20
N ALA A 49 -27.90 1.55 0.89
CA ALA A 49 -28.10 3.00 0.95
C ALA A 49 -28.03 3.61 -0.47
N PRO A 50 -28.97 4.50 -0.85
CA PRO A 50 -28.93 5.16 -2.14
C PRO A 50 -27.63 5.95 -2.37
N PRO A 51 -27.12 6.06 -3.62
CA PRO A 51 -25.90 6.83 -3.90
C PRO A 51 -25.95 8.29 -3.44
N SER A 52 -27.14 8.90 -3.38
CA SER A 52 -27.34 10.26 -2.88
C SER A 52 -27.04 10.44 -1.39
N CYS A 53 -26.91 9.36 -0.63
CA CYS A 53 -26.50 9.40 0.77
C CYS A 53 -24.99 9.63 0.94
N PHE A 54 -24.20 9.52 -0.14
CA PHE A 54 -22.75 9.63 -0.09
C PHE A 54 -22.26 10.87 -0.81
N ARG A 55 -21.31 11.59 -0.20
CA ARG A 55 -20.55 12.65 -0.86
C ARG A 55 -19.46 12.03 -1.73
N GLN A 56 -19.86 11.32 -2.78
CA GLN A 56 -18.99 10.65 -3.74
C GLN A 56 -19.48 10.93 -5.15
N SER A 57 -18.55 11.04 -6.10
CA SER A 57 -18.92 11.11 -7.52
C SER A 57 -19.65 9.83 -7.93
N ARG A 58 -20.67 9.95 -8.80
CA ARG A 58 -21.36 8.79 -9.39
C ARG A 58 -20.42 7.95 -10.26
N ILE A 59 -19.44 8.61 -10.87
CA ILE A 59 -18.39 7.96 -11.67
C ILE A 59 -17.10 8.06 -10.87
N ALA A 60 -16.48 6.91 -10.57
CA ALA A 60 -15.24 6.88 -9.81
C ALA A 60 -14.15 7.70 -10.53
N PRO A 61 -13.42 8.57 -9.81
CA PRO A 61 -12.37 9.39 -10.42
C PRO A 61 -11.20 8.53 -10.90
N THR A 62 -10.56 8.96 -11.99
CA THR A 62 -9.32 8.32 -12.46
C THR A 62 -8.18 8.58 -11.48
N ASN A 63 -7.32 7.59 -11.27
CA ASN A 63 -6.16 7.70 -10.40
C ASN A 63 -4.88 7.81 -11.24
N ASP A 64 -4.39 9.04 -11.39
CA ASP A 64 -3.22 9.36 -12.22
C ASP A 64 -1.94 9.54 -11.38
N PHE A 65 -1.97 9.18 -10.09
CA PHE A 65 -0.79 9.18 -9.23
C PHE A 65 0.13 8.00 -9.53
N LYS A 66 1.40 8.12 -9.12
CA LYS A 66 2.38 7.03 -9.13
C LYS A 66 2.95 6.81 -7.75
N VAL A 67 3.34 5.56 -7.46
CA VAL A 67 4.10 5.23 -6.26
C VAL A 67 5.41 6.01 -6.26
N GLY A 68 5.77 6.60 -5.13
CA GLY A 68 6.95 7.47 -4.97
C GLY A 68 6.66 8.96 -5.10
N MET A 69 5.52 9.35 -5.68
CA MET A 69 5.15 10.77 -5.80
C MET A 69 4.95 11.42 -4.42
N LYS A 70 5.32 12.70 -4.32
CA LYS A 70 5.11 13.52 -3.12
C LYS A 70 3.87 14.39 -3.22
N VAL A 71 3.18 14.51 -2.10
CA VAL A 71 1.98 15.34 -1.90
C VAL A 71 2.07 16.07 -0.57
N GLU A 72 1.33 17.15 -0.43
CA GLU A 72 1.01 17.72 0.88
C GLU A 72 -0.30 17.13 1.40
N THR A 73 -0.39 16.91 2.72
CA THR A 73 -1.60 16.37 3.35
C THR A 73 -1.66 16.72 4.83
N TYR A 74 -2.85 16.81 5.41
CA TYR A 74 -3.01 16.90 6.85
C TYR A 74 -2.51 15.62 7.55
N ASP A 75 -1.80 15.75 8.68
CA ASP A 75 -1.43 14.60 9.54
C ASP A 75 -2.70 14.04 10.20
N PRO A 76 -3.08 12.77 9.97
CA PRO A 76 -4.26 12.19 10.62
C PRO A 76 -4.21 12.18 12.15
N ARG A 77 -3.02 12.32 12.75
CA ARG A 77 -2.81 12.38 14.21
C ARG A 77 -2.70 13.80 14.73
N ASN A 78 -2.56 14.80 13.83
CA ASN A 78 -2.59 16.21 14.17
C ASN A 78 -3.19 17.02 13.02
N ALA A 79 -4.50 17.20 13.03
CA ALA A 79 -5.26 17.77 11.91
C ALA A 79 -4.92 19.24 11.60
N SER A 80 -4.20 19.96 12.47
CA SER A 80 -3.72 21.32 12.20
C SER A 80 -2.39 21.36 11.42
N SER A 81 -1.70 20.22 11.28
CA SER A 81 -0.41 20.14 10.60
C SER A 81 -0.57 19.66 9.17
N VAL A 82 -0.10 20.46 8.22
CA VAL A 82 0.12 20.03 6.84
C VAL A 82 1.56 19.51 6.73
N CYS A 83 1.71 18.27 6.26
CA CYS A 83 2.98 17.56 6.14
C CYS A 83 3.22 17.13 4.69
N ILE A 84 4.48 16.82 4.38
CA ILE A 84 4.82 16.08 3.15
C ILE A 84 4.54 14.59 3.35
N ALA A 85 3.91 13.98 2.36
CA ALA A 85 3.70 12.55 2.30
C ALA A 85 4.12 11.96 0.96
N THR A 86 4.53 10.70 0.98
CA THR A 86 4.87 9.91 -0.20
C THR A 86 3.78 8.88 -0.49
N VAL A 87 3.44 8.72 -1.76
CA VAL A 87 2.52 7.68 -2.23
C VAL A 87 3.21 6.32 -2.16
N MET A 88 2.78 5.48 -1.22
CA MET A 88 3.35 4.15 -0.99
C MET A 88 2.67 3.07 -1.82
N ARG A 89 1.38 3.23 -2.14
CA ARG A 89 0.59 2.26 -2.92
C ARG A 89 -0.66 2.92 -3.51
N LEU A 90 -1.15 2.38 -4.62
CA LEU A 90 -2.42 2.74 -5.26
C LEU A 90 -3.41 1.59 -5.13
N MET A 91 -4.71 1.89 -4.89
CA MET A 91 -5.78 0.88 -4.89
C MET A 91 -7.10 1.52 -5.32
N GLY A 92 -7.49 1.31 -6.59
CA GLY A 92 -8.60 2.02 -7.20
C GLY A 92 -8.37 3.54 -7.13
N ALA A 93 -9.37 4.29 -6.70
CA ALA A 93 -9.29 5.75 -6.49
C ALA A 93 -8.56 6.17 -5.21
N ARG A 94 -7.93 5.24 -4.46
CA ARG A 94 -7.27 5.53 -3.18
C ARG A 94 -5.75 5.46 -3.27
N LEU A 95 -5.11 6.34 -2.50
CA LEU A 95 -3.68 6.46 -2.28
C LEU A 95 -3.36 6.00 -0.86
N ARG A 96 -2.40 5.09 -0.70
CA ARG A 96 -1.78 4.81 0.60
C ARG A 96 -0.62 5.77 0.77
N LEU A 97 -0.70 6.64 1.76
CA LEU A 97 0.25 7.70 2.03
C LEU A 97 1.05 7.39 3.30
N ARG A 98 2.31 7.81 3.30
CA ARG A 98 3.18 7.84 4.48
C ARG A 98 3.75 9.24 4.63
N LEU A 99 3.71 9.80 5.83
CA LEU A 99 4.33 11.09 6.11
C LEU A 99 5.86 10.94 6.08
N ASP A 100 6.53 11.81 5.32
CA ASP A 100 7.98 11.77 5.20
C ASP A 100 8.63 12.08 6.56
N GLY A 101 9.53 11.19 7.00
CA GLY A 101 10.21 11.30 8.30
C GLY A 101 9.49 10.61 9.47
N SER A 102 8.33 9.99 9.24
CA SER A 102 7.66 9.13 10.23
C SER A 102 8.04 7.64 10.11
N ASP A 103 7.43 6.80 10.95
CA ASP A 103 7.51 5.35 10.84
C ASP A 103 6.65 4.78 9.69
N SER A 104 6.64 3.44 9.57
CA SER A 104 5.89 2.69 8.56
C SER A 104 4.60 2.04 9.06
N THR A 105 4.26 2.27 10.33
CA THR A 105 3.10 1.64 10.99
C THR A 105 1.87 2.54 10.93
N ASN A 106 2.04 3.83 10.62
CA ASN A 106 0.98 4.83 10.55
C ASN A 106 0.64 5.27 9.10
N ASP A 107 0.77 4.37 8.12
CA ASP A 107 0.29 4.67 6.77
C ASP A 107 -1.24 4.84 6.76
N PHE A 108 -1.74 5.73 5.93
CA PHE A 108 -3.18 6.02 5.85
C PHE A 108 -3.65 6.12 4.40
N TRP A 109 -4.97 5.99 4.19
CA TRP A 109 -5.57 6.07 2.86
C TRP A 109 -6.29 7.40 2.65
N ARG A 110 -6.15 7.96 1.45
CA ARG A 110 -6.95 9.10 0.96
C ARG A 110 -7.42 8.85 -0.46
N LEU A 111 -8.58 9.39 -0.82
CA LEU A 111 -9.05 9.38 -2.20
C LEU A 111 -8.32 10.46 -3.01
N VAL A 112 -8.23 10.27 -4.33
CA VAL A 112 -7.63 11.24 -5.26
C VAL A 112 -8.39 12.56 -5.36
N ASP A 113 -9.66 12.57 -4.97
CA ASP A 113 -10.57 13.74 -4.90
C ASP A 113 -10.70 14.29 -3.47
N SER A 114 -9.91 13.77 -2.51
CA SER A 114 -9.96 14.22 -1.13
C SER A 114 -9.48 15.67 -0.99
N SER A 115 -10.19 16.47 -0.21
CA SER A 115 -9.77 17.81 0.18
C SER A 115 -8.49 17.81 1.00
N ASP A 116 -8.17 16.70 1.67
CA ASP A 116 -7.08 16.59 2.63
C ASP A 116 -5.71 16.44 1.97
N ILE A 117 -5.66 16.14 0.68
CA ILE A 117 -4.42 16.03 -0.10
C ILE A 117 -4.31 17.23 -1.05
N GLN A 118 -3.10 17.73 -1.28
CA GLN A 118 -2.89 18.85 -2.18
C GLN A 118 -1.50 18.79 -2.86
N PRO A 119 -1.33 19.47 -4.00
CA PRO A 119 -0.02 19.58 -4.64
C PRO A 119 1.00 20.25 -3.72
N VAL A 120 2.26 19.85 -3.81
CA VAL A 120 3.35 20.50 -3.07
C VAL A 120 3.46 21.98 -3.48
N GLY A 121 3.63 22.86 -2.49
CA GLY A 121 3.61 24.31 -2.61
C GLY A 121 2.24 24.95 -2.33
N THR A 122 1.20 24.18 -1.99
CA THR A 122 -0.13 24.75 -1.68
C THR A 122 -0.13 25.42 -0.31
N CYS A 123 0.46 24.78 0.69
CA CYS A 123 0.60 25.30 2.06
C CYS A 123 1.35 26.66 2.07
N GLU A 124 2.47 26.74 1.35
CA GLU A 124 3.24 27.99 1.21
C GLU A 124 2.42 29.09 0.53
N LYS A 125 1.69 28.77 -0.56
CA LYS A 125 0.83 29.74 -1.26
C LYS A 125 -0.31 30.29 -0.40
N SER A 126 -0.78 29.52 0.58
CA SER A 126 -1.76 29.99 1.57
C SER A 126 -1.16 30.83 2.71
N GLY A 127 0.16 31.03 2.72
CA GLY A 127 0.87 31.77 3.77
C GLY A 127 1.15 30.94 5.03
N ASP A 128 1.06 29.61 4.93
CA ASP A 128 1.32 28.67 6.03
C ASP A 128 2.64 27.91 5.79
N MET A 129 3.13 27.21 6.80
CA MET A 129 4.38 26.46 6.76
C MET A 129 4.15 24.97 6.98
N LEU A 130 4.81 24.15 6.17
CA LEU A 130 4.83 22.70 6.35
C LEU A 130 5.40 22.33 7.71
N GLN A 131 4.69 21.48 8.42
CA GLN A 131 5.03 21.02 9.76
C GLN A 131 5.64 19.61 9.71
N PRO A 132 6.57 19.27 10.63
CA PRO A 132 6.98 17.89 10.80
C PRO A 132 5.78 17.04 11.25
N PRO A 133 5.70 15.77 10.83
CA PRO A 133 4.63 14.88 11.30
C PRO A 133 4.73 14.64 12.81
N LEU A 134 3.62 14.31 13.48
CA LEU A 134 3.61 14.07 14.93
C LEU A 134 4.60 12.96 15.35
N GLY A 135 4.82 11.97 14.48
CA GLY A 135 5.78 10.87 14.65
C GLY A 135 7.13 11.11 13.98
N PHE A 136 7.57 12.37 13.82
CA PHE A 136 8.85 12.69 13.20
C PHE A 136 10.01 12.09 14.01
N ARG A 137 10.86 11.30 13.32
CA ARG A 137 11.89 10.48 13.98
C ARG A 137 13.21 11.21 14.27
N MET A 138 13.31 12.48 13.89
CA MET A 138 14.49 13.33 14.15
C MET A 138 14.11 14.45 15.12
N ASN A 139 15.12 15.20 15.59
CA ASN A 139 14.86 16.39 16.39
C ASN A 139 14.16 17.48 15.55
N ALA A 140 13.37 18.33 16.22
CA ALA A 140 12.62 19.40 15.56
C ALA A 140 13.52 20.37 14.78
N SER A 141 14.74 20.63 15.29
CA SER A 141 15.71 21.50 14.62
C SER A 141 16.24 20.97 13.29
N SER A 142 16.12 19.66 13.02
CA SER A 142 16.49 19.06 11.73
C SER A 142 15.42 19.24 10.66
N TRP A 143 14.19 19.67 11.01
CA TRP A 143 13.07 19.72 10.08
C TRP A 143 13.34 20.54 8.81
N PRO A 144 13.88 21.78 8.87
CA PRO A 144 14.11 22.57 7.66
C PRO A 144 15.05 21.88 6.66
N MET A 145 16.15 21.31 7.16
CA MET A 145 17.11 20.58 6.32
C MET A 145 16.56 19.25 5.83
N PHE A 146 15.77 18.56 6.65
CA PHE A 146 15.08 17.34 6.27
C PHE A 146 14.11 17.60 5.10
N LEU A 147 13.29 18.65 5.20
CA LEU A 147 12.33 19.02 4.17
C LEU A 147 13.04 19.36 2.85
N LEU A 148 14.06 20.21 2.91
CA LEU A 148 14.87 20.58 1.74
C LEU A 148 15.45 19.35 1.05
N ARG A 149 16.06 18.43 1.82
CA ARG A 149 16.65 17.21 1.27
C ARG A 149 15.60 16.27 0.69
N THR A 150 14.44 16.17 1.34
CA THR A 150 13.35 15.31 0.93
C THR A 150 12.74 15.76 -0.38
N LEU A 151 12.56 17.07 -0.58
CA LEU A 151 11.96 17.61 -1.80
C LEU A 151 12.96 17.76 -2.95
N ASN A 152 14.26 17.84 -2.67
CA ASN A 152 15.28 17.96 -3.72
C ASN A 152 15.32 16.72 -4.63
N GLY A 153 15.02 16.91 -5.91
CA GLY A 153 14.99 15.84 -6.92
C GLY A 153 13.82 14.85 -6.78
N ALA A 154 12.85 15.15 -5.92
CA ALA A 154 11.67 14.30 -5.74
C ALA A 154 10.69 14.42 -6.91
N GLU A 155 10.02 13.31 -7.24
CA GLU A 155 8.88 13.34 -8.16
C GLU A 155 7.66 13.90 -7.41
N ILE A 156 7.25 15.11 -7.77
CA ILE A 156 6.07 15.76 -7.18
C ILE A 156 4.84 15.35 -7.97
N ALA A 157 3.74 15.01 -7.28
CA ALA A 157 2.48 14.73 -7.96
C ALA A 157 2.01 15.97 -8.73
N PRO A 158 1.71 15.86 -10.05
CA PRO A 158 1.25 16.98 -10.83
C PRO A 158 -0.15 17.42 -10.39
N VAL A 159 -0.45 18.72 -10.51
CA VAL A 159 -1.75 19.29 -10.11
C VAL A 159 -2.92 18.57 -10.80
N SER A 160 -2.74 18.12 -12.05
CA SER A 160 -3.75 17.39 -12.83
C SER A 160 -4.14 16.01 -12.25
N ALA A 161 -3.33 15.45 -11.36
CA ALA A 161 -3.64 14.18 -10.69
C ALA A 161 -4.71 14.32 -9.59
N PHE A 162 -4.85 15.51 -9.00
CA PHE A 162 -5.81 15.80 -7.94
C PHE A 162 -7.20 16.06 -8.53
N LYS A 163 -8.20 15.25 -8.16
CA LYS A 163 -9.54 15.26 -8.78
C LYS A 163 -10.55 16.05 -7.96
N LYS A 164 -10.17 17.28 -7.57
CA LYS A 164 -11.01 18.20 -6.78
C LYS A 164 -12.04 18.92 -7.64
#